data_AF-A0A5S3VTW1-F1
#
_entry.id   AF-A0A5S3VTW1-F1
#
_cell.length_a   1.000
_cell.length_b   1.000
_cell.length_c   1.000
_cell.angle_alpha   90.00
_cell.angle_beta   90.00
_cell.angle_gamma   90.00
#
_symmetry.space_group_name_H-M   'P 1'
#
loop_
_entity.id
_entity.type
_entity.pdbx_description
1 polymer ?
#
loop_
_entity_poly.entity_id
_entity_poly.type
_entity_poly.pdbx_seq_one_letter_code
_entity_poly.pdbx_strand_id
1 'polypeptide(L)'
;MRAEQSSLLYLHIAVLLFGGTALFAKLIDLSALDITVYRTAVAFVALVLLLTLQRKKITLQTSKDYLIAILLGVVVGLHWVTYFAGMQMAGIAIGIIAFFTYPVLTVFLEPFFTQKQ
;
A
#
# COMPACT_ATOMS: atom_id res chain seq x y z
N MET A 1 23.44 -18.70 3.12
CA MET A 1 23.01 -17.55 3.94
C MET A 1 22.05 -18.06 5.01
N ARG A 2 22.17 -17.63 6.27
CA ARG A 2 21.14 -17.95 7.28
C ARG A 2 19.82 -17.33 6.83
N ALA A 3 18.70 -18.03 7.04
CA ALA A 3 17.37 -17.57 6.63
C ALA A 3 17.08 -16.13 7.11
N GLU A 4 17.55 -15.77 8.31
CA GLU A 4 17.42 -14.42 8.87
C GLU A 4 18.13 -13.34 8.05
N GLN A 5 19.35 -13.61 7.55
CA GLN A 5 20.11 -12.64 6.76
C GLN A 5 19.44 -12.37 5.41
N SER A 6 18.87 -13.41 4.80
CA SER A 6 18.10 -13.26 3.56
C SER A 6 16.83 -12.43 3.77
N SER A 7 16.09 -12.68 4.86
CA SER A 7 14.90 -11.90 5.21
C SER A 7 15.21 -10.42 5.46
N LEU A 8 16.29 -10.12 6.18
CA LEU A 8 16.73 -8.74 6.41
C LEU A 8 17.09 -8.03 5.10
N LEU A 9 17.76 -8.71 4.16
CA LEU A 9 18.08 -8.15 2.86
C LEU A 9 16.80 -7.84 2.07
N TYR A 10 15.84 -8.76 2.03
CA TYR A 10 14.56 -8.53 1.34
C TYR A 10 13.79 -7.35 1.94
N LEU A 11 13.81 -7.18 3.27
CA LEU A 11 13.20 -6.03 3.93
C LEU A 11 13.85 -4.71 3.52
N HIS A 12 15.18 -4.64 3.48
CA HIS A 12 15.87 -3.41 3.07
C HIS A 12 15.58 -3.06 1.61
N ILE A 13 15.55 -4.06 0.71
CA ILE A 13 15.19 -3.85 -0.70
C ILE A 13 13.74 -3.38 -0.80
N ALA A 14 12.81 -4.00 -0.06
CA ALA A 14 11.41 -3.60 -0.07
C ALA A 14 11.21 -2.15 0.42
N VAL A 15 11.90 -1.77 1.50
CA VAL A 15 11.85 -0.40 2.05
C VAL A 15 12.46 0.61 1.07
N LEU A 16 13.58 0.28 0.43
CA LEU A 16 14.21 1.13 -0.58
C LEU A 16 13.28 1.37 -1.78
N LEU A 17 12.70 0.29 -2.32
CA LEU A 17 11.75 0.37 -3.43
C LEU A 17 10.49 1.15 -3.03
N PHE A 18 9.97 0.91 -1.82
CA PHE A 18 8.79 1.60 -1.31
C PHE A 18 9.04 3.10 -1.12
N GLY A 19 10.18 3.49 -0.55
CA GLY A 19 10.55 4.90 -0.34
C GLY A 19 10.66 5.70 -1.64
N GLY A 20 11.14 5.06 -2.72
CA GLY A 20 11.19 5.68 -4.05
C GLY A 20 9.82 6.01 -4.64
N THR A 21 8.76 5.32 -4.22
CA THR A 21 7.43 5.51 -4.82
C THR A 21 6.85 6.92 -4.63
N ALA A 22 7.22 7.58 -3.53
CA ALA A 22 6.75 8.92 -3.20
C ALA A 22 7.26 9.98 -4.20
N LEU A 23 8.43 9.75 -4.82
CA LEU A 23 9.00 10.66 -5.81
C LEU A 23 8.10 10.82 -7.04
N PHE A 24 7.36 9.76 -7.41
CA PHE A 24 6.44 9.79 -8.55
C PHE A 24 5.28 10.76 -8.36
N ALA A 25 4.98 11.19 -7.14
CA ALA A 25 4.00 12.24 -6.89
C ALA A 25 4.37 13.58 -7.57
N LYS A 26 5.67 13.83 -7.77
CA LYS A 26 6.20 15.04 -8.43
C LYS A 26 6.75 14.77 -9.83
N LEU A 27 7.26 13.57 -10.09
CA LEU A 27 7.90 13.23 -11.36
C LEU A 27 6.91 12.91 -12.48
N ILE A 28 5.68 12.49 -12.14
CA ILE A 28 4.65 12.14 -13.11
C ILE A 28 3.61 13.26 -13.12
N ASP A 29 3.40 13.87 -14.29
CA ASP A 29 2.39 14.91 -14.51
C ASP A 29 0.99 14.28 -14.71
N LEU A 30 0.52 13.58 -13.68
CA LEU A 30 -0.80 12.98 -13.62
C LEU A 30 -1.45 13.31 -12.28
N SER A 31 -2.78 13.33 -12.24
CA SER A 31 -3.50 13.51 -10.99
C SER A 31 -3.22 12.35 -10.03
N ALA A 32 -3.29 12.60 -8.73
CA ALA A 32 -3.16 11.56 -7.70
C ALA A 32 -4.11 10.36 -7.92
N LEU A 33 -5.31 10.62 -8.46
CA LEU A 33 -6.28 9.60 -8.82
C LEU A 33 -5.75 8.74 -9.98
N ASP A 34 -5.30 9.36 -11.06
CA ASP A 34 -4.79 8.65 -12.24
C ASP A 34 -3.56 7.80 -11.89
N ILE A 35 -2.60 8.37 -11.15
CA ILE A 35 -1.41 7.63 -10.68
C ILE A 35 -1.84 6.36 -9.92
N THR A 36 -2.82 6.50 -9.03
CA THR A 36 -3.32 5.39 -8.21
C THR A 36 -4.05 4.35 -9.06
N VAL A 37 -4.91 4.76 -9.99
CA VAL A 37 -5.67 3.85 -10.87
C VAL A 37 -4.73 3.09 -11.80
N TYR A 38 -3.79 3.75 -12.47
CA TYR A 38 -2.85 3.07 -13.36
C TYR A 38 -1.95 2.08 -12.61
N ARG A 39 -1.45 2.46 -11.43
CA ARG A 39 -0.64 1.57 -10.60
C ARG A 39 -1.42 0.34 -10.15
N THR A 40 -2.68 0.50 -9.76
CA THR A 40 -3.53 -0.63 -9.36
C THR A 40 -3.95 -1.51 -10.53
N ALA A 41 -4.17 -0.94 -11.71
CA ALA A 41 -4.43 -1.70 -12.93
C ALA A 41 -3.23 -2.59 -13.29
N VAL A 42 -2.01 -2.05 -13.26
CA VAL A 42 -0.78 -2.84 -13.50
C VAL A 42 -0.63 -3.95 -12.45
N ALA A 43 -0.84 -3.63 -11.17
CA ALA A 43 -0.77 -4.62 -10.10
C ALA A 43 -1.82 -5.74 -10.26
N PHE A 44 -3.05 -5.39 -10.66
CA PHE A 44 -4.11 -6.33 -10.95
C PHE A 44 -3.73 -7.29 -12.10
N VAL A 45 -3.26 -6.75 -13.22
CA VAL A 45 -2.82 -7.57 -14.37
C VAL A 45 -1.67 -8.50 -13.97
N ALA A 46 -0.67 -7.99 -13.25
CA ALA A 46 0.45 -8.78 -12.78
C ALA A 46 0.01 -9.91 -11.84
N LEU A 47 -0.91 -9.62 -10.91
CA LEU A 47 -1.44 -10.60 -9.98
C LEU A 47 -2.25 -11.69 -10.71
N VAL A 48 -3.14 -11.30 -11.63
CA VAL A 48 -3.95 -12.23 -12.42
C VAL A 48 -3.05 -13.13 -13.28
N LEU A 49 -2.04 -12.55 -13.94
CA LEU A 49 -1.07 -13.31 -14.72
C LEU A 49 -0.31 -14.32 -13.85
N LEU A 50 0.17 -13.89 -12.68
CA LEU A 50 0.88 -14.76 -11.73
C LEU A 50 -0.01 -15.91 -11.22
N LEU A 51 -1.26 -15.63 -10.86
CA LEU A 51 -2.21 -16.66 -10.40
C LEU A 51 -2.55 -17.66 -11.50
N THR A 52 -2.70 -17.17 -12.74
CA THR A 52 -2.96 -18.00 -13.92
C THR A 52 -1.77 -18.90 -14.22
N LEU A 53 -0.54 -18.38 -14.19
CA LEU A 53 0.70 -19.15 -14.36
C LEU A 53 0.87 -20.22 -13.26
N GLN A 54 0.46 -19.92 -12.02
CA GLN A 54 0.49 -20.86 -10.91
C GLN A 54 -0.71 -21.83 -10.89
N ARG A 55 -1.65 -21.72 -11.85
CA ARG A 55 -2.93 -22.45 -11.89
C ARG A 55 -3.72 -22.37 -10.58
N LYS A 56 -3.65 -21.24 -9.89
CA LYS A 56 -4.42 -20.99 -8.67
C LYS A 56 -5.79 -20.43 -9.01
N LYS A 57 -6.77 -20.71 -8.14
CA LYS A 57 -8.12 -20.14 -8.26
C LYS A 57 -8.06 -18.63 -8.01
N ILE A 58 -8.69 -17.85 -8.89
CA ILE A 58 -8.81 -16.39 -8.78
C ILE A 58 -10.02 -15.99 -7.90
N THR A 59 -10.97 -16.91 -7.72
CA THR A 59 -12.20 -16.70 -6.96
C THR A 59 -11.96 -16.78 -5.45
N LEU A 60 -12.61 -15.89 -4.69
CA LEU A 60 -12.72 -16.00 -3.23
C LEU A 60 -13.70 -17.11 -2.83
N GLN A 61 -13.60 -17.59 -1.60
CA GLN A 61 -14.35 -18.77 -1.13
C GLN A 61 -15.83 -18.46 -0.84
N THR A 62 -16.10 -17.29 -0.25
CA THR A 62 -17.45 -16.92 0.20
C THR A 62 -17.85 -15.53 -0.31
N SER A 63 -19.14 -15.28 -0.53
CA SER A 63 -19.67 -13.95 -0.91
C SER A 63 -19.29 -12.85 0.09
N LYS A 64 -19.15 -13.20 1.38
CA LYS A 64 -18.67 -12.29 2.44
C LYS A 64 -17.23 -11.82 2.17
N ASP A 65 -16.37 -12.67 1.64
CA ASP A 65 -14.97 -12.34 1.35
C ASP A 65 -14.88 -11.30 0.23
N TYR A 66 -15.78 -11.36 -0.75
CA TYR A 66 -15.89 -10.32 -1.79
C TYR A 66 -16.29 -8.97 -1.21
N LEU A 67 -17.25 -8.94 -0.28
CA LEU A 67 -17.63 -7.71 0.41
C LEU A 67 -16.46 -7.11 1.20
N ILE A 68 -15.73 -7.94 1.96
CA ILE A 68 -14.54 -7.51 2.70
C ILE A 68 -13.47 -7.01 1.73
N ALA A 69 -13.22 -7.70 0.63
CA ALA A 69 -12.24 -7.31 -0.38
C ALA A 69 -12.59 -5.95 -1.01
N ILE A 70 -13.86 -5.69 -1.31
CA ILE A 70 -14.32 -4.39 -1.82
C ILE A 70 -14.10 -3.30 -0.77
N LEU A 71 -14.50 -3.53 0.49
CA LEU A 71 -14.30 -2.55 1.56
C LEU A 71 -12.82 -2.22 1.77
N LEU A 72 -11.96 -3.24 1.84
CA LEU A 72 -10.50 -3.04 1.93
C LEU A 72 -9.96 -2.30 0.70
N GLY A 73 -10.43 -2.65 -0.50
CA GLY A 73 -10.06 -1.97 -1.75
C GLY A 73 -10.43 -0.48 -1.74
N VAL A 74 -11.63 -0.13 -1.26
CA VAL A 74 -12.06 1.27 -1.12
C VAL A 74 -11.20 2.01 -0.11
N VAL A 75 -10.99 1.43 1.08
CA VAL A 75 -10.18 2.05 2.15
C VAL A 75 -8.74 2.28 1.68
N VAL A 76 -8.10 1.27 1.08
CA VAL A 76 -6.72 1.37 0.58
C VAL A 76 -6.64 2.30 -0.63
N GLY A 77 -7.63 2.28 -1.53
CA GLY A 77 -7.70 3.18 -2.67
C GLY A 77 -7.79 4.64 -2.24
N LEU A 78 -8.70 4.96 -1.32
CA LEU A 78 -8.81 6.30 -0.72
C LEU A 78 -7.52 6.71 -0.02
N HIS A 79 -6.91 5.81 0.74
CA HIS A 79 -5.62 6.05 1.38
C HIS A 79 -4.53 6.41 0.36
N TRP A 80 -4.39 5.68 -0.75
CA TRP A 80 -3.37 6.00 -1.77
C TRP A 80 -3.66 7.30 -2.52
N VAL A 81 -4.91 7.57 -2.89
CA VAL A 81 -5.27 8.83 -3.55
C VAL A 81 -4.97 10.02 -2.65
N THR A 82 -5.36 9.97 -1.37
CA THR A 82 -5.07 11.03 -0.40
C THR A 82 -3.59 11.18 -0.10
N TYR A 83 -2.84 10.07 -0.06
CA TYR A 83 -1.38 10.07 0.08
C TYR A 83 -0.69 10.81 -1.07
N PHE A 84 -1.02 10.48 -2.32
CA PHE A 84 -0.45 11.17 -3.49
C PHE A 84 -0.91 12.62 -3.60
N ALA A 85 -2.19 12.90 -3.33
CA ALA A 85 -2.73 14.26 -3.34
C ALA A 85 -2.05 15.15 -2.30
N GLY A 86 -1.85 14.64 -1.07
CA GLY A 86 -1.14 15.35 -0.01
C GLY A 86 0.30 15.70 -0.41
N MET A 87 1.01 14.77 -1.05
CA MET A 87 2.37 15.03 -1.55
C MET A 87 2.41 15.99 -2.75
N GLN A 88 1.40 15.96 -3.63
CA GLN A 88 1.29 16.92 -4.73
C GLN A 88 1.02 18.34 -4.24
N MET A 89 0.21 18.50 -3.19
CA MET A 89 -0.16 19.81 -2.63
C MET A 89 0.90 20.37 -1.66
N ALA A 90 1.37 19.57 -0.70
CA ALA A 90 2.28 20.02 0.36
C ALA A 90 3.76 19.71 0.07
N GLY A 91 4.04 18.90 -0.96
CA GLY A 91 5.38 18.43 -1.29
C GLY A 91 5.71 17.07 -0.66
N ILE A 92 6.57 16.32 -1.36
CA ILE A 92 6.95 14.94 -1.01
C ILE A 92 7.52 14.85 0.41
N ALA A 93 8.41 15.77 0.80
CA ALA A 93 9.05 15.74 2.12
C ALA A 93 8.03 15.86 3.26
N ILE A 94 7.08 16.80 3.16
CA ILE A 94 6.03 16.99 4.16
C ILE A 94 5.10 15.77 4.20
N GLY A 95 4.70 15.25 3.04
CA GLY A 95 3.84 14.07 2.98
C GLY A 95 4.49 12.81 3.58
N ILE A 96 5.80 12.62 3.39
CA ILE A 96 6.55 11.51 4.00
C ILE A 96 6.67 11.67 5.52
N ILE A 97 7.00 12.87 6.01
CA ILE A 97 7.06 13.14 7.45
C ILE A 97 5.69 12.87 8.08
N ALA A 98 4.61 13.38 7.47
CA ALA A 98 3.25 13.14 7.92
C ALA A 98 2.90 11.63 7.93
N PHE A 99 3.27 10.90 6.87
CA PHE A 99 3.08 9.44 6.82
C PHE A 99 3.78 8.74 7.99
N PHE A 100 5.03 9.09 8.30
CA PHE A 100 5.77 8.50 9.42
C PHE A 100 5.31 8.93 10.82
N THR A 101 4.30 9.79 10.94
CA THR A 101 3.61 10.01 12.23
C THR A 101 2.65 8.88 12.59
N TYR A 102 2.33 7.97 11.66
CA TYR A 102 1.41 6.87 11.91
C TYR A 102 1.76 6.00 13.14
N PRO A 103 3.04 5.69 13.49
CA PRO A 103 3.35 4.88 14.66
C PRO A 103 2.91 5.56 15.96
N VAL A 104 3.07 6.89 16.02
CA VAL A 104 2.61 7.69 17.16
C VAL A 104 1.08 7.63 17.24
N LEU A 105 0.39 7.84 16.12
CA LEU A 105 -1.07 7.72 16.07
C LEU A 105 -1.56 6.31 16.45
N THR A 106 -0.86 5.26 16.02
CA THR A 106 -1.20 3.89 16.37
C THR A 106 -1.03 3.60 17.86
N VAL A 107 0.02 4.11 18.50
CA VAL A 107 0.20 3.98 19.96
C VAL A 107 -0.93 4.65 20.73
N PHE A 108 -1.43 5.80 20.26
CA PHE A 108 -2.60 6.45 20.86
C PHE A 108 -3.91 5.70 20.61
N LEU A 109 -4.04 5.02 19.46
CA LEU A 109 -5.24 4.26 19.09
C LEU A 109 -5.27 2.85 19.71
N GLU A 110 -4.12 2.26 19.97
CA GLU A 110 -3.97 0.88 20.48
C GLU A 110 -4.87 0.58 21.70
N PRO A 111 -4.99 1.44 22.73
CA PRO A 111 -5.87 1.20 23.88
C PRO A 111 -7.36 1.05 23.54
N PHE A 112 -7.81 1.62 22.41
CA PHE A 112 -9.22 1.58 22.01
C PHE A 112 -9.59 0.29 21.27
N PHE A 113 -8.62 -0.38 20.64
CA PHE A 113 -8.84 -1.60 19.85
C PHE A 113 -8.34 -2.86 20.55
N THR A 114 -7.30 -2.74 21.36
CA THR A 114 -6.70 -3.84 22.10
C THR A 114 -7.11 -3.71 23.57
N GLN A 115 -8.13 -4.47 24.00
CA GLN A 115 -8.46 -4.64 25.43
C GLN A 115 -7.45 -5.53 26.16
N LYS A 116 -6.16 -5.21 26.09
CA LYS A 116 -5.13 -5.82 26.93
C LYS A 116 -4.10 -4.80 27.35
N GLN A 117 -4.39 -4.16 28.48
CA GLN A 117 -3.51 -4.23 29.64
C GLN A 117 -4.35 -4.67 30.84
#